data_AF-A0A1X7SKG3-F1
#
_entry.id   AF-A0A1X7SKG3-F1
#
_cell.length_a   1.000
_cell.length_b   1.000
_cell.length_c   1.000
_cell.angle_alpha   90.00
_cell.angle_beta   90.00
_cell.angle_gamma   90.00
#
_symmetry.space_group_name_H-M   'P 1'
#
loop_
_entity.id
_entity.type
_entity.pdbx_description
1 polymer ?
#
loop_
_entity_poly.entity_id
_entity_poly.type
_entity_poly.pdbx_seq_one_letter_code
_entity_poly.pdbx_strand_id
1 'polypeptide(L)'
;MEQKRRPSHAVTNSYGIHTRKLFQMWDQLKVSQEILFRIFHHSDNGSTIRQLVVPFSLRSDILVHIHAGSVGGYLGHSKSLQKLKDHFYWPDYYNNVIMWCSTCSCATRKAATPKAKAPLDPIMVGSP
;
A
#
# COMPACT_ATOMS: atom_id res chain seq x y z
N MET A 1 -13.60 -22.12 -22.55
CA MET A 1 -13.22 -21.12 -21.52
C MET A 1 -14.38 -20.16 -21.38
N GLU A 2 -15.09 -20.22 -20.26
CA GLU A 2 -16.31 -19.44 -20.03
C GLU A 2 -15.99 -17.93 -19.96
N GLN A 3 -16.43 -17.17 -20.96
CA GLN A 3 -16.26 -15.72 -20.97
C GLN A 3 -17.28 -15.10 -20.00
N LYS A 4 -16.81 -14.75 -18.80
CA LYS A 4 -17.61 -14.02 -17.81
C LYS A 4 -18.00 -12.65 -18.39
N ARG A 5 -19.29 -12.46 -18.69
CA ARG A 5 -19.85 -11.21 -19.23
C ARG A 5 -19.85 -10.12 -18.16
N ARG A 6 -19.64 -8.87 -18.59
CA ARG A 6 -19.76 -7.68 -17.73
C ARG A 6 -21.19 -7.56 -17.20
N PRO A 7 -21.40 -7.42 -15.88
CA PRO A 7 -22.73 -7.21 -15.31
C PRO A 7 -23.33 -5.86 -15.74
N SER A 8 -24.66 -5.79 -15.79
CA SER A 8 -25.39 -4.57 -16.13
C SER A 8 -25.29 -3.51 -15.03
N HIS A 9 -25.52 -2.24 -15.37
CA HIS A 9 -25.50 -1.13 -14.40
C HIS A 9 -26.49 -1.31 -13.24
N ALA A 10 -27.67 -1.88 -13.51
CA ALA A 10 -28.67 -2.17 -12.46
C ALA A 10 -28.13 -3.16 -11.42
N VAL A 11 -27.40 -4.19 -11.88
CA VAL A 11 -26.76 -5.18 -11.00
C VAL A 11 -25.57 -4.57 -10.26
N THR A 12 -24.74 -3.75 -10.91
CA THR A 12 -23.54 -3.19 -10.24
C THR A 12 -23.88 -2.13 -9.20
N ASN A 13 -24.99 -1.40 -9.37
CA ASN A 13 -25.44 -0.36 -8.44
C ASN A 13 -25.97 -0.91 -7.10
N SER A 14 -26.41 -2.17 -7.04
CA SER A 14 -26.85 -2.78 -5.78
C SER A 14 -25.69 -3.11 -4.84
N TYR A 15 -24.44 -3.10 -5.32
CA TYR A 15 -23.26 -3.38 -4.50
C TYR A 15 -22.66 -2.12 -3.88
N GLY A 16 -21.88 -2.34 -2.81
CA GLY A 16 -21.12 -1.29 -2.14
C GLY A 16 -20.11 -0.58 -3.05
N ILE A 17 -19.67 0.60 -2.61
CA ILE A 17 -18.81 1.52 -3.38
C ILE A 17 -17.52 0.85 -3.90
N HIS A 18 -16.92 -0.03 -3.10
CA HIS A 18 -15.69 -0.74 -3.44
C HIS A 18 -15.92 -1.73 -4.60
N THR A 19 -16.97 -2.54 -4.50
CA THR A 19 -17.32 -3.51 -5.54
C THR A 19 -17.72 -2.80 -6.84
N ARG A 20 -18.47 -1.69 -6.75
CA ARG A 20 -18.79 -0.88 -7.93
C ARG A 20 -17.53 -0.33 -8.63
N LYS A 21 -16.52 0.08 -7.85
CA LYS A 21 -15.22 0.51 -8.40
C LYS A 21 -14.52 -0.62 -9.15
N LEU A 22 -14.62 -1.87 -8.68
CA LEU A 22 -14.13 -3.03 -9.43
C LEU A 22 -14.85 -3.22 -10.76
N PHE A 23 -16.19 -3.07 -10.79
CA PHE A 23 -16.94 -3.17 -12.05
C PHE A 23 -16.60 -2.07 -13.06
N GLN A 24 -16.19 -0.88 -12.60
CA GLN A 24 -15.74 0.19 -13.50
C GLN A 24 -14.45 -0.18 -14.26
N MET A 25 -13.62 -1.06 -13.70
CA MET A 25 -12.38 -1.57 -14.32
C MET A 25 -12.52 -2.99 -14.85
N TRP A 26 -13.71 -3.39 -15.29
CA TRP A 26 -14.02 -4.76 -15.72
C TRP A 26 -12.99 -5.36 -16.68
N ASP A 27 -12.53 -4.58 -17.65
CA ASP A 27 -11.61 -5.06 -18.70
C ASP A 27 -10.21 -5.38 -18.15
N GLN A 28 -9.87 -4.82 -16.98
CA GLN A 28 -8.64 -5.11 -16.24
C GLN A 28 -8.80 -6.34 -15.33
N LEU A 29 -10.01 -6.88 -15.14
CA LEU A 29 -10.24 -7.97 -14.21
C LEU A 29 -10.17 -9.34 -14.90
N LYS A 30 -9.44 -10.28 -14.29
CA LYS A 30 -9.29 -11.65 -14.77
C LYS A 30 -9.40 -12.62 -13.60
N VAL A 31 -10.18 -13.68 -13.79
CA VAL A 31 -10.25 -14.78 -12.83
C VAL A 31 -9.32 -15.90 -13.29
N SER A 32 -8.47 -16.38 -12.39
CA SER A 32 -7.52 -17.47 -12.63
C SER A 32 -7.51 -18.37 -11.38
N GLN A 33 -7.81 -19.66 -11.55
CA GLN A 33 -7.94 -20.61 -10.44
C GLN A 33 -8.85 -20.07 -9.32
N GLU A 34 -10.03 -19.59 -9.69
CA GLU A 34 -11.04 -19.01 -8.77
C GLU A 34 -10.63 -17.70 -8.06
N ILE A 35 -9.40 -17.23 -8.27
CA ILE A 35 -8.88 -16.01 -7.69
C ILE A 35 -9.03 -14.85 -8.67
N LEU A 36 -9.48 -13.69 -8.18
CA LEU A 36 -9.62 -12.47 -8.95
C LEU A 36 -8.31 -11.68 -8.97
N PHE A 37 -7.84 -11.36 -10.17
CA PHE A 37 -6.68 -10.53 -10.43
C PHE A 37 -7.08 -9.27 -11.21
N ARG A 38 -6.34 -8.20 -10.96
CA ARG A 38 -6.32 -6.98 -11.78
C ARG A 38 -5.06 -6.97 -12.63
N ILE A 39 -5.21 -6.82 -13.93
CA ILE A 39 -4.14 -6.64 -14.91
C ILE A 39 -4.03 -5.16 -15.22
N PHE A 40 -2.93 -4.55 -14.83
CA PHE A 40 -2.67 -3.13 -15.02
C PHE A 40 -1.50 -2.93 -15.98
N HIS A 41 -1.72 -2.15 -17.03
CA HIS A 41 -0.69 -1.78 -17.99
C HIS A 41 -0.15 -0.40 -17.62
N HIS A 42 1.15 -0.32 -17.37
CA HIS A 42 1.83 0.92 -17.08
C HIS A 42 2.13 1.64 -18.40
N SER A 43 1.58 2.84 -18.59
CA SER A 43 1.79 3.65 -19.79
C SER A 43 3.25 3.99 -20.04
N ASP A 44 3.99 4.22 -18.96
CA ASP A 44 5.29 4.90 -19.04
C ASP A 44 6.42 3.97 -19.50
N ASN A 45 6.29 2.67 -19.25
CA ASN A 45 7.33 1.68 -19.56
C ASN A 45 6.79 0.42 -20.26
N GLY A 46 5.49 0.42 -20.64
CA GLY A 46 4.82 -0.72 -21.27
C GLY A 46 4.71 -1.97 -20.39
N SER A 47 5.11 -1.91 -19.12
CA SER A 47 5.07 -3.07 -18.23
C SER A 47 3.63 -3.44 -17.88
N THR A 48 3.40 -4.74 -17.72
CA THR A 48 2.10 -5.27 -17.27
C THR A 48 2.25 -5.86 -15.89
N ILE A 49 1.46 -5.35 -14.94
CA ILE A 49 1.47 -5.78 -13.56
C ILE A 49 0.19 -6.59 -13.30
N ARG A 50 0.38 -7.79 -12.74
CA ARG A 50 -0.71 -8.64 -12.27
C ARG A 50 -0.84 -8.50 -10.76
N GLN A 51 -1.94 -7.93 -10.31
CA GLN A 51 -2.23 -7.69 -8.90
C GLN A 51 -3.34 -8.62 -8.41
N LEU A 52 -3.16 -9.21 -7.22
CA LEU A 52 -4.22 -9.93 -6.52
C LEU A 52 -5.28 -8.94 -6.00
N VAL A 53 -6.56 -9.15 -6.30
CA VAL A 53 -7.63 -8.35 -5.71
C VAL A 53 -7.93 -8.87 -4.31
N VAL A 54 -7.62 -8.06 -3.30
CA VAL A 54 -7.61 -8.50 -1.90
C VAL A 54 -8.98 -8.27 -1.24
N PRO A 55 -9.64 -9.33 -0.70
CA PRO A 55 -10.86 -9.18 0.08
C PRO A 55 -10.58 -8.48 1.41
N PHE A 56 -11.59 -7.80 1.97
CA PHE A 56 -11.44 -6.98 3.17
C PHE A 56 -10.77 -7.71 4.34
N SER A 57 -11.13 -8.97 4.57
CA SER A 57 -10.61 -9.80 5.66
C SER A 57 -9.10 -10.03 5.61
N LEU A 58 -8.48 -10.05 4.43
CA LEU A 58 -7.05 -10.34 4.27
C LEU A 58 -6.16 -9.08 4.25
N ARG A 59 -6.76 -7.88 4.23
CA ARG A 59 -6.00 -6.64 4.07
C ARG A 59 -5.06 -6.39 5.24
N SER A 60 -5.53 -6.61 6.47
CA SER A 60 -4.71 -6.39 7.67
C SER A 60 -3.47 -7.28 7.68
N ASP A 61 -3.63 -8.57 7.36
CA ASP A 61 -2.52 -9.53 7.36
C ASP A 61 -1.47 -9.18 6.31
N ILE A 62 -1.90 -8.77 5.12
CA ILE A 62 -1.00 -8.30 4.05
C ILE A 62 -0.25 -7.04 4.50
N LEU A 63 -0.93 -6.09 5.14
CA LEU A 63 -0.31 -4.85 5.62
C LEU A 63 0.74 -5.15 6.70
N VAL A 64 0.44 -6.03 7.65
CA VAL A 64 1.40 -6.51 8.66
C VAL A 64 2.63 -7.14 7.99
N HIS A 65 2.42 -8.03 7.02
CA HIS A 65 3.51 -8.74 6.35
C HIS A 65 4.43 -7.80 5.56
N ILE A 66 3.84 -6.88 4.78
CA ILE A 66 4.61 -5.91 3.98
C ILE A 66 5.35 -4.93 4.89
N HIS A 67 4.70 -4.51 5.99
CA HIS A 67 5.28 -3.58 6.95
C HIS A 67 6.44 -4.19 7.75
N ALA A 68 6.31 -5.44 8.20
CA ALA A 68 7.37 -6.16 8.93
C ALA A 68 8.66 -6.29 8.10
N GLY A 69 8.52 -6.46 6.78
CA GLY A 69 9.65 -6.50 5.85
C GLY A 69 10.18 -5.12 5.44
N SER A 70 9.67 -4.01 5.99
CA SER A 70 10.07 -2.65 5.65
C SER A 70 10.72 -1.95 6.85
N VAL A 71 11.93 -2.40 7.17
CA VAL A 71 12.75 -1.83 8.25
C VAL A 71 13.29 -0.46 7.81
N GLY A 72 12.66 0.64 8.27
CA GLY A 72 13.30 1.97 8.33
C GLY A 72 12.51 3.16 7.75
N GLY A 73 12.43 4.26 8.53
CA GLY A 73 12.17 5.63 8.04
C GLY A 73 10.91 5.88 7.19
N TYR A 74 10.83 7.07 6.57
CA TYR A 74 9.83 7.40 5.54
C TYR A 74 10.02 6.56 4.26
N LEU A 75 11.29 6.22 3.96
CA LEU A 75 11.68 5.30 2.89
C LEU A 75 10.98 3.93 3.00
N GLY A 76 10.73 3.44 4.22
CA GLY A 76 10.01 2.19 4.46
C GLY A 76 8.53 2.27 4.12
N HIS A 77 7.90 3.44 4.21
CA HIS A 77 6.52 3.64 3.77
C HIS A 77 6.45 3.59 2.24
N SER A 78 7.34 4.29 1.56
CA SER A 78 7.43 4.26 0.09
C SER A 78 7.73 2.85 -0.44
N LYS A 79 8.64 2.11 0.20
CA LYS A 79 8.96 0.72 -0.16
C LYS A 79 7.78 -0.24 0.09
N SER A 80 7.04 -0.05 1.19
CA SER A 80 5.85 -0.85 1.49
C SER A 80 4.76 -0.61 0.44
N LEU A 81 4.55 0.66 0.09
CA LEU A 81 3.58 1.06 -0.91
C LEU A 81 3.94 0.53 -2.29
N GLN A 82 5.23 0.55 -2.65
CA GLN A 82 5.70 0.01 -3.93
C GLN A 82 5.43 -1.50 -4.01
N LYS A 83 5.84 -2.28 -3.00
CA LYS A 83 5.55 -3.73 -2.94
C LYS A 83 4.06 -4.02 -3.04
N LEU A 84 3.24 -3.21 -2.37
CA LEU A 84 1.80 -3.36 -2.40
C LEU A 84 1.23 -3.05 -3.80
N LYS A 85 1.69 -1.97 -4.43
CA LYS A 85 1.33 -1.59 -5.80
C LYS A 85 1.76 -2.65 -6.83
N ASP A 86 2.84 -3.37 -6.60
CA ASP A 86 3.33 -4.36 -7.58
C ASP A 86 2.59 -5.70 -7.50
N HIS A 87 1.96 -6.02 -6.36
CA HIS A 87 1.40 -7.36 -6.12
C HIS A 87 -0.09 -7.39 -5.72
N PHE A 88 -0.62 -6.32 -5.15
CA PHE A 88 -1.96 -6.31 -4.54
C PHE A 88 -2.79 -5.12 -5.01
N TYR A 89 -4.10 -5.31 -5.01
CA TYR A 89 -5.05 -4.27 -5.32
C TYR A 89 -6.29 -4.37 -4.44
N TRP A 90 -6.74 -3.24 -3.93
CA TRP A 90 -8.11 -3.04 -3.51
C TRP A 90 -8.50 -1.57 -3.70
N PRO A 91 -9.80 -1.28 -3.83
CA PRO A 91 -10.28 0.10 -3.87
C PRO A 91 -9.76 0.90 -2.66
N ASP A 92 -9.18 2.07 -2.92
CA ASP A 92 -8.69 3.00 -1.90
C ASP A 92 -7.49 2.49 -1.06
N TYR A 93 -6.69 1.58 -1.62
CA TYR A 93 -5.55 1.00 -0.91
C TYR A 93 -4.55 2.01 -0.37
N TYR A 94 -4.30 3.11 -1.09
CA TYR A 94 -3.33 4.13 -0.69
C TYR A 94 -3.71 4.77 0.65
N ASN A 95 -4.95 5.24 0.77
CA ASN A 95 -5.45 5.85 2.00
C ASN A 95 -5.53 4.83 3.14
N ASN A 96 -5.94 3.59 2.84
CA ASN A 96 -5.96 2.50 3.83
C ASN A 96 -4.55 2.20 4.37
N VAL A 97 -3.52 2.17 3.52
CA VAL A 97 -2.12 1.95 3.91
C VAL A 97 -1.62 3.10 4.79
N ILE A 98 -1.90 4.35 4.41
CA ILE A 98 -1.48 5.53 5.21
C ILE A 98 -2.11 5.49 6.60
N MET A 99 -3.43 5.27 6.67
CA MET A 99 -4.17 5.19 7.92
C MET A 99 -3.68 4.03 8.79
N TRP A 100 -3.46 2.86 8.21
CA TRP A 100 -2.93 1.71 8.95
C TRP A 100 -1.53 2.01 9.51
N CYS A 101 -0.64 2.59 8.70
CA CYS A 101 0.71 2.97 9.11
C CYS A 101 0.72 4.02 10.23
N SER A 102 -0.23 4.95 10.27
CA SER A 102 -0.30 5.95 11.36
C SER A 102 -0.73 5.34 12.69
N THR A 103 -1.51 4.27 12.66
CA THR A 103 -1.92 3.50 13.86
C THR A 103 -0.89 2.46 14.31
N CYS A 104 0.15 2.21 13.52
CA CYS A 104 1.15 1.20 13.84
C CYS A 104 2.07 1.63 14.98
N SER A 105 2.38 0.72 15.91
CA SER A 105 3.34 0.94 17.01
C SER A 105 4.76 1.30 16.55
N CYS A 106 5.08 1.11 15.28
CA CYS A 106 6.34 1.60 14.69
C CYS A 106 6.40 3.14 14.64
N ALA A 107 5.26 3.83 14.61
CA ALA A 107 5.20 5.28 14.70
C ALA A 107 5.57 5.80 16.10
N THR A 108 5.19 5.08 17.17
CA THR A 108 5.46 5.49 18.56
C THR A 108 6.91 5.26 18.98
N ARG A 109 7.60 4.25 18.43
CA ARG A 109 9.04 4.04 18.65
C ARG A 109 9.94 5.12 18.02
N LYS A 110 9.39 6.01 17.19
CA LYS A 110 10.13 7.11 16.53
C LYS A 110 10.17 8.41 17.34
N ALA A 111 9.55 8.48 18.53
CA ALA A 111 9.77 9.62 19.42
C ALA A 111 11.27 9.70 19.70
N ALA A 112 11.93 10.74 19.18
CA ALA A 112 13.36 10.92 19.34
C ALA A 112 13.65 11.01 20.84
N THR A 113 14.28 9.98 21.41
CA THR A 113 14.96 10.13 22.69
C THR A 113 15.95 11.28 22.50
N PRO A 114 15.85 12.39 23.26
CA PRO A 114 16.81 13.47 23.15
C PRO A 114 18.20 12.87 23.34
N LYS A 115 19.04 12.92 22.31
CA LYS A 115 20.46 12.55 22.49
C LYS A 115 21.00 13.56 23.48
N ALA A 116 21.44 13.09 24.65
CA ALA A 116 22.19 13.92 25.58
C ALA A 116 23.35 14.55 24.79
N LYS A 117 23.30 15.87 24.60
CA LYS A 117 24.39 16.59 23.96
C LYS A 117 25.51 16.69 25.00
N ALA A 118 26.73 16.30 24.63
CA ALA A 118 27.89 16.54 25.47
C ALA A 118 27.97 18.06 25.77
N PRO A 119 28.34 18.47 26.99
CA PRO A 119 28.57 19.87 27.31
C PRO A 119 29.56 20.47 26.30
N LEU A 120 29.23 21.63 25.74
CA LEU A 120 30.14 22.37 24.87
C LEU A 120 31.11 23.13 25.77
N ASP A 121 32.35 22.65 25.86
CA ASP A 121 33.41 23.40 26.54
C ASP A 121 33.94 24.51 25.61
N PRO A 122 34.09 25.75 26.12
CA PRO A 122 34.67 26.83 25.35
C PRO A 122 36.15 26.57 25.07
N ILE A 123 36.56 26.70 23.81
CA ILE A 123 37.96 26.64 23.42
C ILE A 123 38.61 27.97 23.83
N MET A 124 39.51 27.91 24.81
CA MET A 124 40.34 29.06 25.19
C MET A 124 41.31 29.38 24.05
N VAL A 125 41.03 30.45 23.30
CA VAL A 125 42.00 31.06 22.39
C VAL A 125 42.84 32.02 23.22
N GLY A 126 44.09 31.65 23.47
CA GLY A 126 45.07 32.55 24.10
C GLY A 126 45.36 33.75 23.21
N SER A 127 45.58 34.90 23.83
CA SER A 127 46.14 36.13 23.24
C SER A 127 47.08 36.75 24.29
N PRO A 128 48.13 37.51 23.94
CA PRO A 128 48.80 37.74 22.65
C PRO A 128 50.14 36.98 22.50
#